data_AF-A0A090VEP6-F1
#
_entry.id   AF-A0A090VEP6-F1
#
_cell.length_a   1.000
_cell.length_b   1.000
_cell.length_c   1.000
_cell.angle_alpha   90.00
_cell.angle_beta   90.00
_cell.angle_gamma   90.00
#
_symmetry.space_group_name_H-M   'P 1'
#
loop_
_entity.id
_entity.type
_entity.pdbx_description
1 polymer ?
#
loop_
_entity_poly.entity_id
_entity_poly.type
_entity_poly.pdbx_seq_one_letter_code
_entity_poly.pdbx_strand_id
1 'polypeptide(L)' 'MTLETIYQKANGVIGIDGMTVNERLYVSGLIDIFDQSKRDDKELAKTILKALKVDQKSIEKII' A
#
# COMPACT_ATOMS: atom_id res chain seq x y z
N MET A 1 0.70 -12.99 2.73
CA MET A 1 1.24 -12.43 1.47
C MET A 1 2.73 -12.16 1.66
N THR A 2 3.58 -12.40 0.66
CA THR A 2 5.02 -12.13 0.78
C THR A 2 5.34 -10.69 0.37
N LEU A 3 6.51 -10.19 0.79
CA LEU A 3 7.04 -8.88 0.37
C LEU A 3 7.12 -8.78 -1.16
N GLU A 4 7.62 -9.82 -1.82
CA GLU A 4 7.75 -9.86 -3.28
C GLU A 4 6.41 -9.66 -3.98
N THR A 5 5.35 -10.34 -3.54
CA THR A 5 4.01 -10.20 -4.11
C THR A 5 3.46 -8.79 -3.93
N ILE A 6 3.72 -8.12 -2.79
CA ILE A 6 3.30 -6.73 -2.55
C ILE A 6 3.96 -5.80 -3.58
N TYR A 7 5.28 -5.91 -3.75
CA TYR A 7 6.00 -5.06 -4.68
C TYR A 7 5.63 -5.35 -6.13
N GLN A 8 5.38 -6.61 -6.52
CA GLN A 8 4.89 -6.95 -7.85
C GLN A 8 3.53 -6.29 -8.14
N LYS A 9 2.58 -6.38 -7.20
CA LYS A 9 1.27 -5.73 -7.33
C LYS A 9 1.37 -4.22 -7.41
N ALA A 10 2.20 -3.60 -6.57
CA ALA A 10 2.38 -2.16 -6.56
C ALA A 10 3.09 -1.64 -7.84
N ASN A 11 4.11 -2.35 -8.33
CA ASN A 11 4.85 -1.99 -9.53
C ASN A 11 4.03 -2.20 -10.83
N GLY A 12 3.00 -3.05 -10.79
CA GLY A 12 2.07 -3.24 -11.90
C GLY A 12 1.11 -2.06 -12.13
N VAL A 13 1.04 -1.09 -11.20
CA VAL A 13 0.15 0.07 -11.32
C VAL A 13 0.76 1.13 -12.26
N ILE A 14 0.10 1.36 -13.39
CA ILE A 14 0.47 2.40 -14.35
C ILE A 14 -0.14 3.74 -13.90
N GLY A 15 0.66 4.82 -13.90
CA GLY A 15 0.17 6.17 -13.58
C GLY A 15 -0.03 6.45 -12.08
N ILE A 16 0.72 5.77 -11.21
CA ILE A 16 0.58 5.84 -9.75
C ILE A 16 0.70 7.27 -9.16
N ASP A 17 1.46 8.15 -9.81
CA ASP A 17 1.77 9.49 -9.30
C ASP A 17 0.56 10.45 -9.30
N GLY A 18 -0.43 10.21 -10.16
CA GLY A 18 -1.68 11.00 -10.22
C GLY A 18 -2.79 10.51 -9.28
N MET A 19 -2.57 9.38 -8.59
CA MET A 19 -3.58 8.72 -7.77
C MET A 19 -3.46 9.10 -6.30
N THR A 20 -4.61 9.22 -5.63
CA THR A 20 -4.72 9.21 -4.17
C THR A 20 -4.32 7.85 -3.59
N VAL A 21 -3.99 7.79 -2.29
CA VAL A 21 -3.58 6.54 -1.63
C VAL A 21 -4.63 5.43 -1.77
N ASN A 22 -5.92 5.78 -1.61
CA ASN A 22 -7.01 4.81 -1.73
C ASN A 22 -7.14 4.24 -3.15
N GLU A 23 -6.97 5.07 -4.17
CA GLU A 23 -6.97 4.61 -5.57
C GLU A 23 -5.80 3.67 -5.84
N ARG A 24 -4.60 3.97 -5.31
CA ARG A 24 -3.43 3.08 -5.44
C ARG A 24 -3.68 1.72 -4.78
N LEU A 25 -4.28 1.71 -3.59
CA LEU A 25 -4.66 0.49 -2.88
C LEU A 25 -5.68 -0.34 -3.65
N TYR A 26 -6.68 0.33 -4.25
CA TYR A 26 -7.71 -0.31 -5.05
C TYR A 26 -7.14 -0.91 -6.35
N VAL A 27 -6.42 -0.11 -7.15
CA VAL A 27 -5.88 -0.53 -8.46
C VAL A 27 -4.82 -1.63 -8.30
N SER A 28 -4.01 -1.61 -7.24
CA SER A 28 -3.06 -2.69 -6.94
C SER A 28 -3.71 -3.97 -6.39
N GLY A 29 -5.00 -3.94 -6.02
CA GLY A 29 -5.67 -5.04 -5.35
C GLY A 29 -5.05 -5.36 -4.00
N LEU A 30 -4.56 -4.34 -3.28
CA LEU A 30 -3.97 -4.44 -1.95
C LEU A 30 -4.91 -3.91 -0.85
N ILE A 31 -6.06 -3.33 -1.21
CA ILE A 31 -6.98 -2.65 -0.28
C ILE A 31 -7.45 -3.55 0.88
N ASP A 32 -7.92 -4.76 0.61
CA ASP A 32 -8.43 -5.66 1.66
C ASP A 32 -7.33 -6.08 2.62
N ILE A 33 -6.14 -6.35 2.08
CA ILE A 33 -4.98 -6.78 2.87
C ILE A 33 -4.41 -5.62 3.67
N PHE A 34 -4.44 -4.41 3.10
CA PHE A 34 -4.10 -3.20 3.83
C PHE A 34 -5.05 -2.97 5.01
N ASP A 35 -6.37 -3.06 4.79
CA ASP A 35 -7.36 -2.85 5.84
C ASP A 35 -7.26 -3.88 6.97
N GLN A 36 -6.97 -5.14 6.64
CA GLN A 36 -6.69 -6.18 7.62
C GLN A 36 -5.39 -5.89 8.38
N SER A 37 -4.28 -5.69 7.66
CA SER A 37 -2.96 -5.43 8.26
C SER A 37 -2.95 -4.16 9.11
N LYS A 38 -3.76 -3.15 8.79
CA LYS A 38 -3.87 -1.94 9.60
C LYS A 38 -4.31 -2.23 11.05
N ARG A 39 -5.06 -3.31 11.27
CA ARG A 39 -5.54 -3.75 12.59
C ARG A 39 -4.58 -4.73 13.25
N ASP A 40 -4.09 -5.69 12.47
CA ASP A 40 -3.42 -6.88 12.99
C ASP A 40 -1.89 -6.82 12.87
N ASP A 41 -1.36 -6.11 11.87
CA ASP A 41 0.08 -6.03 11.56
C ASP A 41 0.44 -4.67 10.93
N LYS A 42 0.73 -3.69 11.80
CA LYS A 42 1.08 -2.33 11.38
C LYS A 42 2.34 -2.27 10.51
N GLU A 43 3.28 -3.20 10.65
CA GLU A 43 4.50 -3.21 9.83
C GLU A 43 4.20 -3.66 8.40
N LEU A 44 3.32 -4.64 8.24
CA LEU A 44 2.79 -5.02 6.92
C LEU A 44 2.01 -3.87 6.27
N ALA A 45 1.16 -3.17 7.04
CA ALA A 45 0.42 -2.02 6.54
C ALA A 45 1.34 -0.89 6.05
N LYS A 46 2.40 -0.56 6.82
CA LYS A 46 3.44 0.40 6.40
C LYS A 46 4.16 -0.07 5.14
N THR A 47 4.47 -1.35 5.05
CA THR A 47 5.15 -1.95 3.89
C THR A 47 4.31 -1.79 2.61
N ILE A 48 3.01 -2.04 2.69
CA ILE A 48 2.08 -1.84 1.56
C ILE A 48 2.07 -0.38 1.10
N LEU A 49 1.97 0.57 2.03
CA LEU A 49 1.99 2.00 1.70
C LEU A 49 3.32 2.44 1.08
N LYS A 50 4.46 1.93 1.57
CA LYS A 50 5.78 2.19 0.98
C LYS A 50 5.87 1.65 -0.45
N ALA A 51 5.39 0.44 -0.69
CA ALA A 51 5.37 -0.16 -2.02
C ALA A 51 4.53 0.66 -3.00
N LEU A 52 3.44 1.27 -2.52
CA LEU A 52 2.58 2.19 -3.28
C LEU A 52 3.11 3.63 -3.37
N LYS A 53 4.40 3.85 -3.07
CA LYS A 53 5.08 5.15 -3.13
C LYS A 53 4.39 6.24 -2.30
N VAL A 54 3.79 5.86 -1.16
CA VAL A 54 3.29 6.84 -0.18
C VAL A 54 4.47 7.36 0.62
N ASP A 55 4.54 8.67 0.82
CA ASP A 55 5.63 9.27 1.58
C ASP A 55 5.55 8.93 3.08
N GLN A 56 6.70 8.90 3.73
CA GLN A 56 6.81 8.50 5.13
C GLN A 56 5.94 9.34 6.08
N LYS A 57 5.77 10.65 5.83
CA LYS A 57 4.94 11.51 6.70
C LYS A 57 3.46 11.16 6.56
N SER A 58 3.00 10.85 5.35
CA SER A 58 1.64 10.37 5.13
C SER A 58 1.41 9.01 5.77
N ILE A 59 2.38 8.09 5.68
CA ILE A 59 2.30 6.77 6.34
C ILE A 59 2.07 6.90 7.85
N GLU A 60 2.83 7.78 8.50
CA GLU A 60 2.72 8.02 9.95
C GLU A 60 1.38 8.63 10.36
N LYS A 61 0.67 9.29 9.46
CA LYS A 61 -0.68 9.81 9.71
C LYS A 61 -1.78 8.77 9.49
N ILE A 62 -1.51 7.77 8.66
CA ILE A 62 -2.50 6.75 8.26
C ILE A 62 -2.55 5.59 9.26
N ILE A 63 -1.40 5.21 9.84
CA ILE A 63 -1.17 4.04 10.71
C ILE A 63 -1.24 4.39 12.19
#